data_AF-A0A9N8YUY7-F1
#
_entry.id   AF-A0A9N8YUY7-F1
#
_cell.length_a   1.000
_cell.length_b   1.000
_cell.length_c   1.000
_cell.angle_alpha   90.00
_cell.angle_beta   90.00
_cell.angle_gamma   90.00
#
_symmetry.space_group_name_H-M   'P 1'
#
loop_
_entity.id
_entity.type
_entity.pdbx_description
1 polymer ?
#
loop_
_entity_poly.entity_id
_entity_poly.type
_entity_poly.pdbx_seq_one_letter_code
_entity_poly.pdbx_strand_id
1 'polypeptide(L)'
;MGKEVSFGGDRVIVGLFTCTTKIGLAFNNPIPQIIKIGVLIGAKGCNLKPIAEDTGTSIHVNTKVSPARIEIRIRWNSLPPSENRVNEARDQLDNLINKLLKRSNHSIVRNAQRVQRARELESLNKLKEFN
;
A
#
# COMPACT_ATOMS: atom_id res chain seq x y z
N MET A 1 33.75 8.98 2.81
CA MET A 1 33.22 8.39 4.05
C MET A 1 31.76 8.80 4.18
N GLY A 2 30.82 7.96 3.73
CA GLY A 2 29.38 8.21 3.89
C GLY A 2 28.92 7.70 5.25
N LYS A 3 28.09 8.46 5.97
CA LYS A 3 27.47 8.01 7.21
C LYS A 3 26.24 7.18 6.89
N GLU A 4 26.23 5.92 7.34
CA GLU A 4 25.00 5.13 7.45
C GLU A 4 24.14 5.71 8.57
N VAL A 5 22.86 5.95 8.29
CA VAL A 5 21.88 6.26 9.32
C VAL A 5 20.87 5.11 9.33
N SER A 6 20.87 4.36 10.43
CA SER A 6 20.05 3.18 10.62
C SER A 6 18.79 3.57 11.39
N PHE A 7 17.61 3.39 10.79
CA PHE A 7 16.34 3.58 11.47
C PHE A 7 15.57 2.25 11.46
N GLY A 8 15.44 1.64 12.64
CA GLY A 8 14.44 0.60 12.91
C GLY A 8 14.36 -0.55 11.90
N GLY A 9 15.45 -1.30 11.74
CA GLY A 9 15.44 -2.60 11.05
C GLY A 9 15.62 -2.58 9.53
N ASP A 10 15.35 -1.47 8.85
CA ASP A 10 15.53 -1.33 7.39
C ASP A 10 16.77 -0.47 7.07
N ARG A 11 17.75 -1.06 6.37
CA ARG A 11 18.97 -0.36 5.94
C ARG A 11 18.65 0.52 4.72
N VAL A 12 18.68 1.84 4.90
CA VAL A 12 18.60 2.81 3.78
C VAL A 12 20.01 3.33 3.48
N ILE A 13 20.54 2.99 2.31
CA ILE A 13 21.81 3.53 1.81
C ILE A 13 21.52 4.92 1.23
N VAL A 14 21.79 5.96 2.02
CA VAL A 14 21.79 7.34 1.51
C VAL A 14 23.16 7.62 0.89
N GLY A 15 23.31 7.27 -0.39
CA GLY A 15 24.51 7.60 -1.15
C GLY A 15 24.64 9.11 -1.30
N LEU A 16 25.69 9.70 -0.72
CA LEU A 16 26.10 11.07 -0.99
C LEU A 16 26.50 11.16 -2.48
N PHE A 17 25.58 11.63 -3.33
CA PHE A 17 25.91 12.19 -4.63
C PHE A 17 25.98 13.70 -4.50
N THR A 18 27.14 14.22 -4.83
CA THR A 18 27.51 15.63 -4.81
C THR A 18 26.75 16.43 -5.87
N CYS A 19 26.50 17.71 -5.54
CA CYS A 19 26.28 18.83 -6.46
C CYS A 19 25.08 18.78 -7.43
N THR A 20 24.06 19.59 -7.15
CA THR A 20 23.00 20.08 -8.07
C THR A 20 22.32 19.01 -8.93
N THR A 21 21.38 18.26 -8.37
CA THR A 21 20.39 17.51 -9.16
C THR A 21 19.14 17.32 -8.30
N LYS A 22 17.95 17.60 -8.86
CA LYS A 22 16.62 17.42 -8.25
C LYS A 22 16.56 16.18 -7.34
N ILE A 23 16.68 16.37 -6.03
CA ILE A 23 16.48 15.29 -5.05
C ILE A 23 14.97 15.18 -4.84
N GLY A 24 14.30 14.45 -5.73
CA GLY A 24 13.03 13.86 -5.39
C GLY A 24 13.32 12.73 -4.40
N LEU A 25 13.04 12.93 -3.11
CA LEU A 25 13.05 11.83 -2.15
C LEU A 25 12.01 10.80 -2.63
N ALA A 26 12.49 9.69 -3.18
CA ALA A 26 11.67 8.62 -3.72
C ALA A 26 11.57 7.51 -2.69
N PHE A 27 10.47 7.48 -1.96
CA PHE A 27 10.12 6.33 -1.12
C PHE A 27 9.57 5.21 -2.01
N ASN A 28 10.13 4.00 -1.88
CA ASN A 28 9.85 2.84 -2.74
C ASN A 28 9.46 1.64 -1.88
N ASN A 29 8.18 1.51 -1.50
CA ASN A 29 7.69 0.33 -0.78
C ASN A 29 7.06 -0.67 -1.78
N PRO A 30 7.39 -1.98 -1.71
CA PRO A 30 6.71 -2.99 -2.52
C PRO A 30 5.26 -3.14 -2.07
N ILE A 31 4.33 -3.22 -3.02
CA ILE A 31 2.92 -3.46 -2.72
C ILE A 31 2.72 -4.94 -2.39
N PRO A 32 2.04 -5.29 -1.27
CA PRO A 32 1.70 -6.68 -0.98
C PRO A 32 0.85 -7.29 -2.10
N GLN A 33 1.25 -8.45 -2.61
CA GLN A 33 0.57 -9.12 -3.75
C GLN A 33 -0.90 -9.47 -3.46
N ILE A 34 -1.28 -9.58 -2.18
CA ILE A 34 -2.66 -9.81 -1.72
C ILE A 34 -3.59 -8.64 -2.12
N ILE A 35 -3.07 -7.41 -2.22
CA ILE A 35 -3.87 -6.23 -2.55
C ILE A 35 -3.81 -5.98 -4.05
N LYS A 36 -4.98 -5.97 -4.69
CA LYS A 36 -5.12 -5.53 -6.07
C LYS A 36 -4.82 -4.03 -6.18
N ILE A 37 -3.98 -3.65 -7.14
CA ILE A 37 -3.57 -2.25 -7.39
C ILE A 37 -4.78 -1.32 -7.55
N GLY A 38 -5.82 -1.78 -8.27
CA GLY A 38 -7.05 -0.99 -8.44
C GLY A 38 -7.79 -0.70 -7.12
N VAL A 39 -7.71 -1.59 -6.14
CA VAL A 39 -8.31 -1.39 -4.80
C VAL A 39 -7.49 -0.38 -3.99
N LEU A 40 -6.17 -0.43 -4.13
CA LEU A 40 -5.26 0.53 -3.50
C LEU A 40 -5.50 1.95 -4.03
N ILE A 41 -5.56 2.12 -5.36
CA ILE A 41 -5.81 3.42 -6.00
C ILE A 41 -7.23 3.93 -5.71
N GLY A 42 -8.22 3.04 -5.75
CA GLY A 42 -9.64 3.37 -5.62
C GLY A 42 -10.22 3.98 -6.90
N ALA A 43 -11.54 4.09 -6.96
CA ALA A 43 -12.24 4.66 -8.11
C ALA A 43 -11.77 6.12 -8.34
N LYS A 44 -11.30 6.43 -9.55
CA LYS A 44 -10.74 7.75 -9.90
C LYS A 44 -9.57 8.21 -8.99
N GLY A 45 -8.87 7.29 -8.33
CA GLY A 45 -7.79 7.63 -7.42
C GLY A 45 -8.26 8.17 -6.06
N CYS A 46 -9.52 7.95 -5.68
CA CYS A 46 -10.12 8.51 -4.46
C CYS A 46 -9.39 8.16 -3.16
N ASN A 47 -8.57 7.10 -3.14
CA ASN A 47 -7.82 6.71 -1.95
C ASN A 47 -6.45 7.40 -1.88
N LEU A 48 -5.75 7.57 -3.01
CA LEU A 48 -4.41 8.15 -3.04
C LEU A 48 -4.42 9.68 -3.21
N LYS A 49 -5.45 10.21 -3.87
CA LYS A 49 -5.64 11.66 -4.08
C LYS A 49 -5.67 12.47 -2.77
N PRO A 50 -6.47 12.12 -1.75
CA PRO A 50 -6.49 12.89 -0.50
C PRO A 50 -5.13 12.86 0.21
N ILE A 51 -4.47 11.70 0.29
CA ILE A 51 -3.14 11.58 0.92
C ILE A 51 -2.12 12.50 0.22
N ALA A 52 -2.14 12.53 -1.11
CA ALA A 52 -1.26 13.39 -1.89
C ALA A 52 -1.57 14.89 -1.72
N GLU A 53 -2.84 15.26 -1.56
CA GLU A 53 -3.27 16.64 -1.31
C GLU A 53 -2.93 17.10 0.11
N ASP A 54 -3.25 16.29 1.12
CA ASP A 54 -3.04 16.57 2.55
C ASP A 54 -1.54 16.77 2.85
N THR A 55 -0.70 15.87 2.32
CA THR A 55 0.76 15.94 2.53
C THR A 55 1.44 16.86 1.52
N GLY A 56 0.70 17.35 0.51
CA GLY A 56 1.18 18.09 -0.65
C GLY A 56 2.30 17.36 -1.42
N THR A 57 2.24 16.04 -1.44
CA THR A 57 3.14 15.18 -2.21
C THR A 57 2.52 14.82 -3.56
N SER A 58 3.23 14.01 -4.35
CA SER A 58 2.74 13.36 -5.54
C SER A 58 3.00 11.87 -5.38
N ILE A 59 1.92 11.09 -5.34
CA ILE A 59 1.97 9.64 -5.16
C ILE A 59 1.66 8.99 -6.50
N HIS A 60 2.55 8.13 -6.97
CA HIS A 60 2.42 7.39 -8.21
C HIS A 60 2.58 5.89 -7.96
N VAL A 61 1.79 5.06 -8.65
CA VAL A 61 1.96 3.61 -8.60
C VAL A 61 2.61 3.14 -9.89
N ASN A 62 3.85 2.67 -9.78
CA ASN A 62 4.59 2.12 -10.89
C ASN A 62 4.28 0.63 -11.05
N THR A 63 3.51 0.32 -12.08
CA THR A 63 3.11 -1.05 -12.43
C THR A 63 4.01 -1.70 -13.48
N LYS A 64 4.99 -0.96 -14.02
CA LYS A 64 5.94 -1.48 -15.02
C LYS A 64 7.02 -2.35 -14.38
N VAL A 65 7.21 -2.22 -13.07
CA VAL A 65 8.12 -3.01 -12.25
C VAL A 65 7.35 -4.13 -11.53
N SER A 66 7.96 -5.31 -11.44
CA SER A 66 7.43 -6.45 -10.67
C SER A 66 8.39 -6.74 -9.50
N PRO A 67 7.94 -6.71 -8.23
CA PRO A 67 6.60 -6.34 -7.78
C PRO A 67 6.30 -4.83 -7.98
N ALA A 68 5.01 -4.49 -8.13
CA ALA A 68 4.57 -3.11 -8.29
C ALA A 68 5.02 -2.24 -7.10
N ARG A 69 5.41 -1.00 -7.39
CA ARG A 69 5.98 -0.08 -6.40
C ARG A 69 5.18 1.20 -6.32
N ILE A 70 5.15 1.79 -5.13
CA ILE A 70 4.60 3.12 -4.92
C ILE A 70 5.77 4.09 -4.84
N GLU A 71 5.70 5.16 -5.62
CA GLU A 71 6.66 6.26 -5.64
C GLU A 71 6.00 7.49 -5.04
N ILE A 72 6.58 8.02 -3.97
CA ILE A 72 6.18 9.32 -3.39
C ILE A 72 7.21 10.36 -3.82
N ARG A 73 6.75 11.52 -4.29
CA ARG A 73 7.61 12.63 -4.71
C ARG A 73 7.15 13.92 -4.06
N ILE A 74 8.09 14.73 -3.56
CA ILE A 74 7.79 16.07 -3.04
C ILE A 74 7.61 17.04 -4.22
N ARG A 75 6.54 17.84 -4.21
CA ARG A 75 6.41 18.97 -5.14
C ARG A 75 7.24 20.16 -4.64
N TRP A 76 8.18 20.63 -5.45
CA TRP A 76 9.12 21.71 -5.11
C TRP A 76 8.46 23.08 -4.87
N ASN A 77 7.21 23.25 -5.31
CA ASN A 77 6.61 24.57 -5.47
C ASN A 77 5.66 24.98 -4.33
N SER A 78 5.52 24.20 -3.25
CA SER A 78 4.43 24.44 -2.28
C SER A 78 4.84 24.81 -0.86
N LEU A 79 5.96 24.34 -0.30
CA LEU A 79 6.37 24.59 1.09
C LEU A 79 7.86 24.25 1.24
N PRO A 80 8.58 24.73 2.27
CA PRO A 80 9.94 24.28 2.54
C PRO A 80 9.97 22.74 2.61
N PRO A 81 11.02 22.09 2.08
CA PRO A 81 11.13 20.64 2.05
C PRO A 81 11.34 20.15 3.48
N SER A 82 10.26 19.86 4.20
CA SER A 82 10.37 19.13 5.46
C SER A 82 10.35 17.63 5.14
N GLU A 83 11.43 16.96 5.51
CA GLU A 83 11.58 15.50 5.54
C GLU A 83 10.36 14.80 6.17
N ASN A 84 9.67 15.50 7.08
CA ASN A 84 8.42 15.09 7.72
C ASN A 84 7.27 14.77 6.76
N ARG A 85 7.15 15.44 5.59
CA ARG A 85 5.99 15.26 4.71
C ARG A 85 5.99 13.92 3.98
N VAL A 86 7.18 13.39 3.67
CA VAL A 86 7.30 12.05 3.06
C VAL A 86 6.99 10.98 4.09
N ASN A 87 7.44 11.18 5.33
CA ASN A 87 7.13 10.27 6.44
C ASN A 87 5.63 10.27 6.76
N GLU A 88 5.00 11.44 6.78
CA GLU A 88 3.54 11.53 6.98
C GLU A 88 2.76 10.85 5.85
N ALA A 89 3.17 11.06 4.59
CA ALA A 89 2.56 10.38 3.45
C ALA A 89 2.75 8.85 3.52
N ARG A 90 3.92 8.40 3.99
CA ARG A 90 4.21 6.99 4.24
C ARG A 90 3.29 6.42 5.32
N ASP A 91 3.15 7.08 6.46
CA ASP A 91 2.32 6.61 7.57
C ASP A 91 0.85 6.52 7.16
N GLN A 92 0.35 7.51 6.43
CA GLN A 92 -1.02 7.48 5.89
C GLN A 92 -1.22 6.34 4.88
N LEU A 93 -0.21 6.07 4.05
CA LEU A 93 -0.24 4.98 3.07
C LEU A 93 -0.18 3.59 3.74
N ASP A 94 0.68 3.42 4.74
CA ASP A 94 0.78 2.17 5.51
C ASP A 94 -0.53 1.90 6.27
N ASN A 95 -1.16 2.94 6.82
CA ASN A 95 -2.50 2.84 7.42
C ASN A 95 -3.57 2.41 6.41
N LEU A 96 -3.53 2.96 5.18
CA LEU A 96 -4.43 2.55 4.09
C LEU A 96 -4.22 1.07 3.72
N ILE A 97 -2.98 0.64 3.53
CA ILE A 97 -2.62 -0.75 3.21
C ILE A 97 -3.12 -1.69 4.31
N ASN A 98 -2.85 -1.38 5.58
CA ASN A 98 -3.30 -2.17 6.72
C ASN A 98 -4.82 -2.27 6.81
N LYS A 99 -5.54 -1.19 6.51
CA LYS A 99 -7.00 -1.18 6.46
C LYS A 99 -7.55 -2.08 5.34
N LEU A 100 -6.90 -2.10 4.18
CA LEU A 100 -7.27 -2.97 3.06
C LEU A 100 -6.99 -4.45 3.37
N LEU A 101 -5.85 -4.77 3.99
CA LEU A 101 -5.52 -6.14 4.43
C LEU A 101 -6.53 -6.70 5.44
N LYS A 102 -6.92 -5.88 6.43
CA LYS A 102 -7.95 -6.29 7.41
C LYS A 102 -9.28 -6.60 6.73
N ARG A 103 -9.69 -5.77 5.76
CA ARG A 103 -10.92 -5.98 4.98
C ARG A 103 -10.87 -7.26 4.14
N SER A 104 -9.75 -7.51 3.45
CA SER A 104 -9.58 -8.74 2.65
C SER A 104 -9.62 -9.98 3.51
N ASN A 105 -8.89 -10.01 4.63
CA ASN A 105 -8.84 -11.17 5.52
C ASN A 105 -10.23 -11.50 6.09
N HIS A 106 -10.96 -10.49 6.56
CA HIS A 106 -12.32 -10.70 7.06
C HIS A 106 -13.27 -11.23 5.97
N SER A 107 -13.12 -10.78 4.72
CA SER A 107 -13.93 -11.28 3.60
C SER A 107 -13.62 -12.74 3.26
N ILE A 108 -12.35 -13.14 3.30
CA ILE A 108 -11.90 -14.51 3.02
C ILE A 108 -12.49 -15.47 4.07
N VAL A 109 -12.34 -15.15 5.36
CA VAL A 109 -12.87 -15.96 6.46
C VAL A 109 -14.38 -16.12 6.36
N ARG A 110 -15.10 -15.01 6.11
CA ARG A 110 -16.56 -15.03 5.96
C ARG A 110 -17.00 -15.89 4.76
N ASN A 111 -16.31 -15.80 3.64
CA ASN A 111 -16.64 -16.57 2.44
C ASN A 111 -16.37 -18.06 2.64
N ALA A 112 -15.27 -18.44 3.30
CA ALA A 112 -14.97 -19.82 3.64
C ALA A 112 -16.08 -20.47 4.48
N GLN A 113 -16.59 -19.75 5.49
CA GLN A 113 -17.70 -20.21 6.32
C GLN A 113 -18.99 -20.42 5.52
N ARG A 114 -19.31 -19.52 4.57
CA ARG A 114 -20.50 -19.66 3.71
C ARG A 114 -20.42 -20.87 2.80
N VAL A 115 -19.25 -21.12 2.21
CA VAL A 115 -19.01 -22.30 1.36
C VAL A 115 -19.14 -23.58 2.18
N GLN A 116 -18.59 -23.61 3.39
CA GLN A 116 -18.69 -24.78 4.27
C GLN A 116 -20.14 -25.10 4.64
N ARG A 117 -20.92 -24.09 5.05
CA ARG A 117 -22.36 -24.28 5.35
C ARG A 117 -23.17 -24.73 4.13
N ALA A 118 -22.87 -24.19 2.95
CA ALA A 118 -23.55 -24.60 1.72
C ALA A 118 -23.31 -26.09 1.40
N ARG A 119 -22.07 -26.57 1.59
CA ARG A 119 -21.72 -27.99 1.44
C ARG A 119 -22.42 -28.88 2.46
N GLU A 120 -22.49 -28.46 3.72
CA GLU A 120 -23.20 -29.19 4.77
C GLU A 120 -24.70 -29.31 4.46
N LEU A 121 -25.33 -28.23 4.01
CA LEU A 121 -26.74 -28.24 3.58
C LEU A 121 -26.96 -29.16 2.36
N GLU A 122 -26.05 -29.17 1.40
CA GLU A 122 -26.13 -30.07 0.24
C GLU A 122 -26.05 -31.55 0.67
N SER A 123 -25.14 -31.88 1.60
CA SER A 123 -25.04 -33.23 2.17
C SER A 123 -26.31 -33.64 2.91
N LEU A 124 -26.92 -32.73 3.68
CA LEU A 124 -28.18 -33.00 4.39
C LEU A 124 -29.36 -33.20 3.43
N ASN A 125 -29.43 -32.43 2.34
CA ASN A 125 -30.48 -32.59 1.35
C ASN A 125 -30.38 -33.94 0.63
N LYS A 126 -29.17 -34.41 0.30
CA LYS A 126 -28.97 -35.74 -0.28
C LYS A 126 -29.49 -36.84 0.64
N LEU A 127 -29.23 -36.75 1.96
CA LEU A 127 -29.72 -37.75 2.92
C LEU A 127 -31.26 -37.78 3.03
N LYS A 128 -31.92 -36.63 2.84
CA LYS A 128 -33.39 -36.56 2.85
C LYS A 128 -34.05 -37.18 1.63
N GLU A 129 -33.36 -37.26 0.50
CA GLU A 129 -33.89 -37.89 -0.72
C GLU A 129 -33.86 -39.44 -0.66
N PHE A 130 -33.12 -40.02 0.29
CA PHE A 130 -33.01 -41.47 0.47
C PHE A 130 -33.95 -42.06 1.54
N ASN A 131 -34.70 -41.23 2.26
CA ASN A 131 -35.69 -41.64 3.27
C ASN A 131 -37.11 -41.30 2.80
#